data_AF-A0A212STB0-F1
#
_entry.id   AF-A0A212STB0-F1
#
_cell.length_a   1.000
_cell.length_b   1.000
_cell.length_c   1.000
_cell.angle_alpha   90.00
_cell.angle_beta   90.00
_cell.angle_gamma   90.00
#
_symmetry.space_group_name_H-M   'P 1'
#
loop_
_entity.id
_entity.type
_entity.pdbx_description
1 polymer ?
#
loop_
_entity_poly.entity_id
_entity_poly.type
_entity_poly.pdbx_seq_one_letter_code
_entity_poly.pdbx_strand_id
1 'polypeptide(L)'
;MLQNGTKIWNTTQDNEGQAGKIWEPGTLFRLDQDADIQLWEYDPDSPDDLLGQTSIVPSQAGQGEKTVEFTGDEGHYKFTYKVVRV
;
A
#
# COMPACT_ATOMS: atom_id res chain seq x y z
N MET A 1 -10.49 2.33 -10.06
CA MET A 1 -11.64 2.72 -10.91
C MET A 1 -12.09 4.14 -10.50
N LEU A 2 -12.67 4.93 -11.41
CA LEU A 2 -13.30 6.22 -11.03
C LEU A 2 -14.81 6.00 -10.94
N GLN A 3 -15.43 6.39 -9.83
CA GLN A 3 -16.89 6.50 -9.73
C GLN A 3 -17.21 7.94 -9.31
N ASN A 4 -18.04 8.61 -10.11
CA ASN A 4 -18.46 10.01 -9.88
C ASN A 4 -17.29 11.00 -9.70
N GLY A 5 -16.18 10.81 -10.42
CA GLY A 5 -15.02 11.70 -10.35
C GLY A 5 -14.15 11.54 -9.10
N THR A 6 -14.51 10.63 -8.21
CA THR A 6 -13.69 10.23 -7.06
C THR A 6 -12.95 8.93 -7.41
N LYS A 7 -11.64 8.88 -7.12
CA LYS A 7 -10.86 7.65 -7.29
C LYS A 7 -11.31 6.67 -6.22
N ILE A 8 -12.02 5.63 -6.64
CA ILE A 8 -12.44 4.54 -5.78
C ILE A 8 -11.44 3.42 -5.94
N TRP A 9 -10.76 3.13 -4.83
CA TRP A 9 -9.96 1.94 -4.64
C TRP A 9 -10.92 0.88 -4.10
N ASN A 10 -11.50 0.08 -5.00
CA ASN A 10 -12.45 -0.96 -4.62
C ASN A 10 -11.69 -2.04 -3.85
N THR A 11 -12.00 -2.25 -2.56
CA THR A 11 -11.60 -3.48 -1.87
C THR A 11 -12.80 -4.07 -1.17
N THR A 12 -13.40 -5.07 -1.81
CA THR A 12 -13.90 -6.22 -1.05
C THR A 12 -13.41 -7.55 -1.59
N GLN A 13 -12.64 -7.55 -2.68
CA GLN A 13 -11.86 -8.65 -3.20
C GLN A 13 -10.62 -7.99 -3.82
N ASP A 14 -9.43 -8.20 -3.24
CA ASP A 14 -8.30 -8.44 -4.14
C ASP A 14 -8.67 -9.67 -5.00
N ASN A 15 -8.04 -9.85 -6.17
CA ASN A 15 -8.34 -11.00 -7.03
C ASN A 15 -8.00 -12.37 -6.37
N GLU A 16 -7.63 -12.41 -5.07
CA GLU A 16 -7.32 -13.59 -4.27
C GLU A 16 -8.19 -13.78 -2.99
N GLY A 17 -9.12 -12.87 -2.69
CA GLY A 17 -10.06 -13.01 -1.56
C GLY A 17 -9.50 -12.73 -0.15
N GLN A 18 -8.37 -12.02 -0.01
CA GLN A 18 -7.89 -11.53 1.29
C GLN A 18 -8.41 -10.13 1.63
N ALA A 19 -8.81 -9.96 2.89
CA ALA A 19 -9.26 -8.69 3.44
C ALA A 19 -8.06 -7.76 3.70
N GLY A 20 -7.55 -7.10 2.67
CA GLY A 20 -6.63 -5.98 2.81
C GLY A 20 -7.35 -4.75 3.36
N LYS A 21 -6.73 -4.02 4.31
CA LYS A 21 -7.17 -2.67 4.67
C LYS A 21 -6.69 -1.69 3.59
N ILE A 22 -7.56 -0.79 3.12
CA ILE A 22 -7.15 0.32 2.25
C ILE A 22 -6.40 1.36 3.07
N TRP A 23 -5.25 1.80 2.55
CA TRP A 23 -4.47 2.91 3.11
C TRP A 23 -4.69 4.15 2.25
N GLU A 24 -5.57 5.05 2.68
CA GLU A 24 -5.66 6.37 2.06
C GLU A 24 -4.52 7.27 2.59
N PRO A 25 -3.88 8.09 1.74
CA PRO A 25 -2.88 9.05 2.19
C PRO A 25 -3.38 9.92 3.35
N GLY A 26 -2.61 9.98 4.43
CA GLY A 26 -2.98 10.72 5.64
C GLY A 26 -3.78 9.93 6.68
N THR A 27 -4.16 8.69 6.38
CA THR A 27 -4.80 7.80 7.37
C THR A 27 -3.76 7.28 8.37
N LEU A 28 -4.10 7.35 9.67
CA LEU A 28 -3.29 6.76 10.72
C LEU A 28 -3.77 5.34 11.02
N PHE A 29 -2.83 4.41 11.04
CA PHE A 29 -3.07 3.03 11.43
C PHE A 29 -2.29 2.70 12.69
N ARG A 30 -2.94 1.97 13.59
CA ARG A 30 -2.24 1.40 14.74
C ARG A 30 -1.37 0.24 14.25
N LEU A 31 -0.07 0.33 14.52
CA LEU A 31 0.93 -0.66 14.14
C LEU A 31 1.38 -1.44 15.38
N ASP A 32 0.61 -2.47 15.75
CA ASP A 32 0.90 -3.33 16.91
C ASP A 32 1.88 -4.48 16.58
N GLN A 33 2.09 -4.74 15.29
CA GLN A 33 2.96 -5.76 14.73
C GLN A 33 3.53 -5.26 13.40
N ASP A 34 4.43 -6.02 12.79
CA ASP A 34 4.94 -5.73 11.46
C ASP A 34 3.78 -5.71 10.45
N ALA A 35 3.82 -4.74 9.53
CA ALA A 35 2.85 -4.60 8.45
C ALA A 35 3.56 -4.74 7.11
N ASP A 36 3.09 -5.70 6.32
CA ASP A 36 3.51 -5.87 4.94
C ASP A 36 2.68 -4.95 4.04
N ILE A 37 3.38 -4.23 3.18
CA ILE A 37 2.81 -3.31 2.19
C ILE A 37 3.19 -3.85 0.82
N GLN A 38 2.18 -4.01 -0.03
CA GLN A 38 2.35 -4.46 -1.41
C GLN A 38 1.70 -3.45 -2.36
N LEU A 39 2.34 -3.22 -3.50
CA LEU A 39 1.80 -2.44 -4.60
C LEU A 39 1.45 -3.39 -5.74
N TRP A 40 0.19 -3.33 -6.18
CA TRP A 40 -0.35 -4.15 -7.26
C TRP A 40 -0.82 -3.26 -8.41
N GLU A 41 -0.57 -3.69 -9.65
CA GLU A 41 -1.19 -3.13 -10.85
C GLU A 41 -2.49 -3.86 -11.14
N TYR A 42 -3.58 -3.11 -11.27
CA TYR A 42 -4.88 -3.68 -11.61
C TYR A 42 -4.94 -4.00 -13.10
N ASP A 43 -5.27 -5.26 -13.42
CA ASP A 43 -5.55 -5.71 -14.78
C ASP A 43 -6.99 -6.29 -14.86
N PRO A 44 -7.87 -5.78 -15.74
CA PRO A 44 -9.21 -6.33 -15.90
C PRO A 44 -9.26 -7.68 -16.63
N ASP A 45 -8.24 -8.01 -17.43
CA ASP A 45 -8.20 -9.15 -18.34
C ASP A 45 -7.22 -10.25 -17.90
N SER A 46 -6.40 -9.99 -16.87
CA SER A 46 -5.47 -10.95 -16.28
C SER A 46 -5.33 -10.75 -14.75
N PRO A 47 -4.68 -11.67 -14.01
CA PRO A 47 -4.37 -11.43 -12.60
C PRO A 47 -3.54 -10.16 -12.39
N ASP A 48 -3.78 -9.47 -11.27
CA ASP A 48 -3.03 -8.26 -10.93
C ASP A 48 -1.53 -8.54 -10.76
N ASP A 49 -0.68 -7.64 -11.27
CA ASP A 49 0.76 -7.78 -11.20
C ASP A 49 1.34 -7.17 -9.91
N LEU A 50 2.16 -7.93 -9.19
CA LEU A 50 2.88 -7.42 -8.02
C LEU A 50 4.07 -6.54 -8.47
N LEU A 51 3.94 -5.24 -8.26
CA LEU A 51 4.97 -4.24 -8.63
C LEU A 51 6.04 -4.05 -7.55
N GLY A 52 5.75 -4.45 -6.30
CA GLY A 52 6.73 -4.38 -5.23
C GLY A 52 6.13 -4.56 -3.85
N GLN A 53 7.02 -4.79 -2.88
CA GLN A 53 6.63 -4.99 -1.49
C GLN A 53 7.67 -4.47 -0.51
N THR A 54 7.22 -4.10 0.68
CA THR A 54 8.07 -3.68 1.79
C THR A 54 7.38 -3.97 3.11
N SER A 55 8.15 -4.00 4.20
CA SER A 55 7.60 -4.19 5.55
C SER A 55 7.87 -2.96 6.40
N ILE A 56 6.83 -2.50 7.09
CA ILE A 56 6.90 -1.45 8.11
C ILE A 56 6.90 -2.13 9.47
N VAL A 57 7.93 -1.88 10.27
CA VAL A 57 8.08 -2.51 11.60
C VAL A 57 7.96 -1.48 12.72
N PRO A 58 7.37 -1.80 13.89
CA PRO A 58 7.18 -0.85 14.99
C PRO A 58 8.47 -0.16 15.47
N SER A 59 9.62 -0.82 15.34
CA SER A 59 10.92 -0.25 15.73
C SER A 59 11.33 0.98 14.91
N GLN A 60 10.67 1.23 13.77
CA GLN A 60 10.85 2.44 12.96
C GLN A 60 10.21 3.69 13.56
N ALA A 61 9.43 3.55 14.65
CA ALA A 61 8.74 4.66 15.30
C ALA A 61 9.71 5.76 15.75
N GLY A 62 9.46 6.99 15.26
CA GLY A 62 10.27 8.17 15.58
C GLY A 62 11.54 8.34 14.75
N GLN A 63 11.79 7.47 13.76
CA GLN A 63 12.95 7.58 12.86
C GLN A 63 12.77 8.58 11.71
N GLY A 64 11.66 9.32 11.69
CA GLY A 64 11.33 10.27 10.63
C GLY A 64 10.59 9.62 9.45
N GLU A 65 10.52 10.36 8.35
CA GLU A 65 9.91 9.91 7.10
C GLU A 65 10.82 8.90 6.39
N LYS A 66 10.21 7.91 5.75
CA LYS A 66 10.88 6.89 4.96
C LYS A 66 10.23 6.82 3.58
N THR A 67 11.05 6.57 2.56
CA THR A 67 10.60 6.37 1.19
C THR A 67 11.11 5.05 0.67
N VAL A 68 10.21 4.29 0.07
CA VAL A 68 10.50 3.03 -0.64
C VAL A 68 10.20 3.25 -2.10
N GLU A 69 11.06 2.73 -2.96
CA GLU A 69 10.86 2.73 -4.41
C GLU A 69 10.41 1.34 -4.84
N PHE A 70 9.35 1.27 -5.64
CA PHE A 70 8.89 0.04 -6.29
C PHE A 70 9.17 0.14 -7.78
N THR A 71 9.88 -0.85 -8.30
CA THR A 71 10.38 -0.93 -9.69
C THR A 71 10.18 -2.33 -10.25
N GLY A 72 9.09 -3.00 -9.88
CA GLY A 72 8.77 -4.36 -10.34
C GLY A 72 8.41 -4.41 -11.82
N ASP A 73 8.13 -3.26 -12.43
CA ASP A 73 7.81 -3.05 -13.83
C ASP A 73 8.69 -1.94 -14.46
N GLU A 74 8.35 -1.51 -15.68
CA GLU A 74 8.95 -0.32 -16.31
C GLU A 74 8.53 0.99 -15.61
N GLY A 75 7.50 0.95 -14.77
CA GLY A 75 7.08 2.02 -13.88
C GLY A 75 8.06 2.29 -12.73
N HIS A 76 8.02 3.52 -12.25
CA HIS A 76 8.80 3.95 -11.08
C HIS A 76 7.89 4.58 -10.05
N TYR A 77 7.57 3.82 -9.00
CA TYR A 77 6.66 4.25 -7.94
C TYR A 77 7.40 4.54 -6.66
N LYS A 78 6.91 5.54 -5.91
CA LYS A 78 7.45 5.90 -4.59
C LYS A 78 6.36 5.83 -3.54
N PHE A 79 6.64 5.11 -2.46
CA PHE A 79 5.79 5.02 -1.29
C PHE A 79 6.48 5.67 -0.10
N THR A 80 5.87 6.73 0.42
CA THR A 80 6.41 7.51 1.53
C THR A 80 5.53 7.34 2.76
N TYR A 81 6.15 7.02 3.90
CA TYR A 81 5.46 6.80 5.17
C TYR A 81 6.25 7.32 6.36
N LYS A 82 5.56 7.47 7.49
CA LYS A 82 6.17 7.78 8.79
C LYS A 82 5.54 6.92 9.87
N VAL A 83 6.37 6.33 10.73
CA VAL A 83 5.91 5.63 11.93
C VAL A 83 6.07 6.59 13.12
N VAL A 84 4.96 6.90 13.79
CA VAL A 84 4.92 7.79 14.95
C VAL A 84 4.58 7.02 16.22
N ARG A 85 5.13 7.46 17.35
CA ARG A 85 4.63 7.05 18.67
C ARG A 85 3.39 7.87 18.96
N VAL A 86 2.34 7.21 19.43
CA VAL A 86 1.08 7.85 19.86
C VAL A 86 1.09 8.00 21.37
#